data_AF-A0A4U1G7C9-F1
#
_entry.id   AF-A0A4U1G7C9-F1
#
_cell.length_a   1.000
_cell.length_b   1.000
_cell.length_c   1.000
_cell.angle_alpha   90.00
_cell.angle_beta   90.00
_cell.angle_gamma   90.00
#
_symmetry.space_group_name_H-M   'P 1'
#
loop_
_entity.id
_entity.type
_entity.pdbx_description
1 polymer ?
#
loop_
_entity_poly.entity_id
_entity_poly.type
_entity_poly.pdbx_seq_one_letter_code
_entity_poly.pdbx_strand_id
1 'polypeptide(L)'
;MSRFPKWLFSRNSQLNSNNLRYDFGKAAFGQFCIKTSSSTGTDTLRVHIGEAITAAGQIERPPKGHIRYRLLSIPLKAGTHNYEPKFSPDKQNTGSKAILMPEYIGEVLPFRYAEIEENKNIRIDSVWRDAVNQALHNR
;
A
#
# COMPACT_ATOMS: atom_id res chain seq x y z
N MET A 1 -0.45 -14.58 -29.30
CA MET A 1 -1.45 -13.80 -28.53
C MET A 1 -0.82 -13.38 -27.22
N SER A 2 -0.50 -12.08 -27.10
CA SER A 2 0.29 -11.53 -25.99
C SER A 2 -0.48 -11.66 -24.66
N ARG A 3 0.04 -12.49 -23.74
CA ARG A 3 -0.42 -12.53 -22.35
C ARG A 3 0.15 -11.30 -21.64
N PHE A 4 -0.69 -10.30 -21.41
CA PHE A 4 -0.37 -9.24 -20.45
C PHE A 4 -0.08 -9.88 -19.08
N PRO A 5 1.00 -9.50 -18.38
CA PRO A 5 1.29 -10.03 -17.07
C PRO A 5 0.25 -9.50 -16.06
N LYS A 6 -0.15 -10.37 -15.13
CA LYS A 6 -1.32 -10.31 -14.22
C LYS A 6 -1.29 -9.18 -13.17
N TRP A 7 -0.47 -8.14 -13.36
CA TRP A 7 -0.16 -7.07 -12.39
C TRP A 7 -1.13 -5.87 -12.44
N LEU A 8 -2.03 -5.83 -13.40
CA LEU A 8 -3.02 -4.76 -13.51
C LEU A 8 -4.23 -5.13 -12.64
N PHE A 9 -4.66 -4.24 -11.74
CA PHE A 9 -6.07 -3.91 -11.44
C PHE A 9 -6.21 -3.06 -10.16
N SER A 10 -5.22 -2.21 -9.83
CA SER A 10 -5.58 -1.07 -8.97
C SER A 10 -6.35 -0.07 -9.83
N ARG A 11 -7.63 0.13 -9.55
CA ARG A 11 -8.39 1.23 -10.16
C ARG A 11 -8.02 2.51 -9.44
N ASN A 12 -7.58 3.54 -10.16
CA ASN A 12 -7.30 4.83 -9.56
C ASN A 12 -8.46 5.81 -9.77
N SER A 13 -8.62 6.74 -8.83
CA SER A 13 -9.56 7.85 -8.88
C SER A 13 -8.95 9.06 -8.19
N GLN A 14 -9.01 10.23 -8.83
CA GLN A 14 -8.63 11.49 -8.19
C GLN A 14 -9.73 11.91 -7.20
N LEU A 15 -9.32 12.31 -5.99
CA LEU A 15 -10.20 12.83 -4.95
C LEU A 15 -10.32 14.36 -5.05
N ASN A 16 -11.29 14.96 -4.36
CA ASN A 16 -11.45 16.42 -4.28
C ASN A 16 -10.22 17.14 -3.71
N SER A 17 -9.38 16.43 -2.95
CA SER A 17 -8.11 16.95 -2.43
C SER A 17 -6.94 16.84 -3.43
N ASN A 18 -7.20 16.49 -4.69
CA ASN A 18 -6.23 16.10 -5.73
C ASN A 18 -5.43 14.82 -5.44
N ASN A 19 -5.58 14.22 -4.27
CA ASN A 19 -4.95 12.94 -3.95
C ASN A 19 -5.43 11.84 -4.90
N LEU A 20 -4.54 10.91 -5.23
CA LEU A 20 -4.87 9.73 -6.02
C LEU A 20 -5.17 8.56 -5.11
N ARG A 21 -6.40 8.05 -5.19
CA ARG A 21 -6.78 6.81 -4.50
C ARG A 21 -6.74 5.63 -5.45
N TYR A 22 -6.18 4.52 -4.97
CA TYR A 22 -6.13 3.22 -5.61
C TYR A 22 -7.02 2.23 -4.85
N ASP A 23 -7.91 1.54 -5.56
CA ASP A 23 -8.74 0.43 -5.05
C ASP A 23 -8.25 -0.91 -5.65
N PHE A 24 -7.77 -1.81 -4.78
CA PHE A 24 -7.34 -3.16 -5.15
C PHE A 24 -8.51 -4.18 -5.20
N GLY A 25 -9.75 -3.72 -5.06
CA GLY A 25 -10.99 -4.48 -5.22
C GLY A 25 -11.41 -5.28 -3.98
N LYS A 26 -10.46 -5.92 -3.28
CA LYS A 26 -10.70 -6.65 -2.01
C LYS A 26 -9.58 -6.40 -1.02
N ALA A 27 -9.91 -6.40 0.27
CA ALA A 27 -8.90 -6.43 1.32
C ALA A 27 -8.15 -7.75 1.29
N ALA A 28 -6.82 -7.69 1.40
CA ALA A 28 -5.96 -8.86 1.55
C ALA A 28 -4.69 -8.46 2.29
N PHE A 29 -4.09 -9.42 2.98
CA PHE A 29 -2.75 -9.26 3.53
C PHE A 29 -1.74 -9.13 2.40
N GLY A 30 -0.86 -8.16 2.49
CA GLY A 30 0.19 -7.99 1.49
C GLY A 30 1.13 -6.85 1.79
N GLN A 31 2.02 -6.59 0.84
CA GLN A 31 2.91 -5.43 0.83
C GLN A 31 2.39 -4.39 -0.17
N PHE A 32 2.62 -3.11 0.14
CA PHE A 32 2.36 -2.02 -0.78
C PHE A 32 3.58 -1.82 -1.67
N CYS A 33 3.36 -1.74 -2.97
CA CYS A 33 4.41 -1.58 -3.95
C CYS A 33 4.07 -0.46 -4.93
N ILE A 34 5.07 0.35 -5.27
CA ILE A 34 4.89 1.49 -6.17
C ILE A 34 6.12 1.71 -7.05
N LYS A 35 5.86 2.02 -8.32
CA LYS A 35 6.85 2.57 -9.23
C LYS A 35 6.55 4.04 -9.43
N THR A 36 7.53 4.88 -9.15
CA THR A 36 7.38 6.34 -9.25
C THR A 36 8.67 7.00 -9.67
N SER A 37 8.55 8.20 -10.24
CA SER A 37 9.63 9.03 -10.72
C SER A 37 9.67 10.35 -9.97
N SER A 38 10.84 10.74 -9.44
CA SER A 38 11.10 12.08 -8.88
C SER A 38 12.23 12.75 -9.65
N SER A 39 12.12 14.06 -9.91
CA SER A 39 13.16 14.82 -10.61
C SER A 39 14.38 15.08 -9.73
N THR A 40 14.18 15.39 -8.45
CA THR A 40 15.26 15.82 -7.54
C THR A 40 15.74 14.71 -6.60
N GLY A 41 14.88 13.74 -6.26
CA GLY A 41 15.19 12.75 -5.23
C GLY A 41 15.27 13.35 -3.81
N THR A 42 14.66 14.51 -3.60
CA THR A 42 14.58 15.15 -2.28
C THR A 42 13.16 15.08 -1.70
N ASP A 43 12.19 14.64 -2.51
CA ASP A 43 10.80 14.53 -2.09
C ASP A 43 10.57 13.28 -1.23
N THR A 44 9.57 13.36 -0.37
CA THR A 44 9.00 12.21 0.33
C THR A 44 7.58 12.00 -0.14
N LEU A 45 7.29 10.81 -0.68
CA LEU A 45 5.94 10.43 -1.05
C LEU A 45 5.18 9.96 0.19
N ARG A 46 4.00 10.54 0.41
CA ARG A 46 3.12 10.17 1.52
C ARG A 46 1.98 9.30 1.01
N VAL A 47 1.86 8.11 1.57
CA VAL A 47 0.87 7.11 1.16
C VAL A 47 0.07 6.65 2.37
N HIS A 48 -1.23 6.91 2.34
CA HIS A 48 -2.18 6.37 3.30
C HIS A 48 -2.66 5.00 2.82
N ILE A 49 -2.44 3.96 3.61
CA ILE A 49 -2.89 2.60 3.36
C ILE A 49 -4.01 2.27 4.33
N GLY A 50 -5.10 1.66 3.85
CA GLY A 50 -6.19 1.26 4.73
C GLY A 50 -7.20 0.27 4.16
N GLU A 51 -8.05 -0.25 5.04
CA GLU A 51 -9.12 -1.19 4.70
C GLU A 51 -10.44 -0.51 4.34
N ALA A 52 -10.66 0.72 4.82
CA ALA A 52 -11.91 1.45 4.66
C ALA A 52 -11.68 2.87 4.13
N ILE A 53 -12.73 3.42 3.54
CA ILE A 53 -12.79 4.78 3.01
C ILE A 53 -14.00 5.52 3.58
N THR A 54 -13.89 6.85 3.72
CA THR A 54 -15.00 7.74 4.08
C THR A 54 -16.00 7.85 2.93
N ALA A 55 -17.16 8.47 3.19
CA ALA A 55 -18.13 8.79 2.15
C ALA A 55 -17.55 9.71 1.06
N ALA A 56 -16.59 10.57 1.41
CA ALA A 56 -15.85 11.41 0.46
C ALA A 56 -14.75 10.64 -0.30
N GLY A 57 -14.56 9.36 0.02
CA GLY A 57 -13.64 8.47 -0.65
C GLY A 57 -12.21 8.46 -0.12
N GLN A 58 -11.86 9.28 0.86
CA GLN A 58 -10.55 9.28 1.51
C GLN A 58 -10.35 8.03 2.37
N ILE A 59 -9.12 7.62 2.62
CA ILE A 59 -8.84 6.56 3.60
C ILE A 59 -9.37 6.96 4.97
N GLU A 60 -10.10 6.07 5.63
CA GLU A 60 -10.70 6.34 6.94
C GLU A 60 -9.61 6.56 8.00
N ARG A 61 -9.60 7.75 8.59
CA ARG A 61 -8.63 8.18 9.61
C ARG A 61 -9.29 9.12 10.64
N PRO A 62 -9.20 8.85 11.95
CA PRO A 62 -8.72 7.59 12.55
C PRO A 62 -9.64 6.41 12.20
N PRO A 63 -9.12 5.18 12.09
CA PRO A 63 -9.94 4.01 11.78
C PRO A 63 -10.85 3.64 12.96
N LYS A 64 -12.02 3.06 12.66
CA LYS A 64 -12.95 2.54 13.68
C LYS A 64 -12.69 1.07 13.98
N GLY A 65 -12.78 0.68 15.26
CA GLY A 65 -12.66 -0.72 15.69
C GLY A 65 -11.34 -1.37 15.26
N HIS A 66 -11.44 -2.49 14.55
CA HIS A 66 -10.28 -3.26 14.06
C HIS A 66 -9.89 -2.93 12.62
N ILE A 67 -10.30 -1.80 12.06
CA ILE A 67 -9.89 -1.39 10.71
C ILE A 67 -8.43 -0.92 10.75
N ARG A 68 -7.60 -1.42 9.83
CA ARG A 68 -6.19 -1.05 9.71
C ARG A 68 -6.04 0.25 8.90
N TYR A 69 -5.16 1.11 9.40
CA TYR A 69 -4.66 2.31 8.75
C TYR A 69 -3.16 2.45 9.01
N ARG A 70 -2.40 2.84 7.98
CA ARG A 70 -0.99 3.23 8.09
C ARG A 70 -0.69 4.42 7.18
N LEU A 71 0.17 5.31 7.65
CA LEU A 71 0.85 6.28 6.81
C LEU A 71 2.26 5.77 6.51
N LEU A 72 2.60 5.70 5.23
CA LEU A 72 3.95 5.42 4.75
C LEU A 72 4.57 6.72 4.25
N SER A 73 5.79 6.99 4.69
CA SER A 73 6.64 8.06 4.19
C SER A 73 7.79 7.43 3.41
N ILE A 74 7.81 7.61 2.08
CA ILE A 74 8.77 6.97 1.18
C ILE A 74 9.72 8.06 0.65
N PRO A 75 10.96 8.15 1.16
CA PRO A 75 11.98 9.03 0.59
C PRO A 75 12.30 8.58 -0.83
N LEU A 76 12.17 9.48 -1.80
CA LEU A 76 12.40 9.16 -3.20
C LEU A 76 13.84 9.42 -3.61
N LYS A 77 14.37 8.57 -4.48
CA LYS A 77 15.60 8.81 -5.24
C LYS A 77 15.27 9.52 -6.54
N ALA A 78 16.21 10.28 -7.07
CA ALA A 78 16.08 10.90 -8.39
C ALA A 78 15.96 9.83 -9.48
N GLY A 79 15.10 10.07 -10.47
CA GLY A 79 14.75 9.12 -11.52
C GLY A 79 13.58 8.20 -11.16
N THR A 80 13.38 7.15 -11.95
CA THR A 80 12.29 6.18 -11.79
C THR A 80 12.75 4.97 -11.01
N HIS A 81 12.07 4.64 -9.91
CA HIS A 81 12.41 3.50 -9.05
C HIS A 81 11.17 2.74 -8.59
N ASN A 82 11.37 1.48 -8.23
CA ASN A 82 10.39 0.68 -7.50
C ASN A 82 10.65 0.82 -6.00
N TYR A 83 9.58 0.96 -5.22
CA TYR A 83 9.61 1.05 -3.77
C TYR A 83 8.66 0.02 -3.15
N GLU A 84 9.18 -0.67 -2.15
CA GLU A 84 8.46 -1.65 -1.31
C GLU A 84 8.67 -1.24 0.16
N PRO A 85 8.01 -0.16 0.61
CA PRO A 85 8.12 0.31 1.99
C PRO A 85 7.72 -0.80 2.97
N LYS A 86 8.60 -1.07 3.93
CA LYS A 86 8.33 -2.06 4.97
C LYS A 86 7.34 -1.50 5.98
N PHE A 87 6.34 -2.30 6.33
CA PHE A 87 5.45 -1.97 7.43
C PHE A 87 6.18 -2.16 8.77
N SER A 88 6.00 -1.22 9.69
CA SER A 88 6.49 -1.40 11.06
C SER A 88 5.61 -2.42 11.80
N PRO A 89 6.21 -3.31 12.61
CA PRO A 89 5.45 -4.27 13.41
C PRO A 89 4.41 -3.60 14.33
N ASP A 90 3.22 -4.18 14.42
CA ASP A 90 2.17 -3.76 15.36
C ASP A 90 2.18 -4.66 16.61
N LYS A 91 1.99 -4.08 17.80
CA LYS A 91 1.82 -4.84 19.05
C LYS A 91 0.67 -5.85 18.97
N GLN A 92 -0.36 -5.57 18.17
CA GLN A 92 -1.46 -6.49 17.90
C GLN A 92 -1.04 -7.76 17.13
N ASN A 93 0.10 -7.72 16.43
CA ASN A 93 0.63 -8.79 15.60
C ASN A 93 1.91 -9.44 16.17
N THR A 94 2.43 -8.99 17.32
CA THR A 94 3.71 -9.46 17.89
C THR A 94 3.59 -10.27 19.18
N GLY A 95 2.39 -10.74 19.51
CA GLY A 95 2.15 -11.62 20.67
C GLY A 95 2.65 -13.06 20.45
N SER A 96 2.67 -13.87 21.51
CA SER A 96 3.11 -15.29 21.46
C SER A 96 2.26 -16.20 20.56
N LYS A 97 1.09 -15.73 20.13
CA LYS A 97 0.19 -16.41 19.18
C LYS A 97 0.29 -15.86 17.75
N ALA A 98 1.24 -14.96 17.47
CA ALA A 98 1.44 -14.39 16.15
C ALA A 98 1.88 -15.46 15.16
N ILE A 99 1.30 -15.44 13.96
CA ILE A 99 1.84 -16.20 12.84
C ILE A 99 3.09 -15.46 12.38
N LEU A 100 4.26 -16.04 12.64
CA LEU A 100 5.54 -15.47 12.22
C LEU A 100 5.62 -15.50 10.69
N MET A 101 5.69 -14.32 10.07
CA MET A 101 6.03 -14.24 8.65
C MET A 101 7.51 -14.55 8.46
N PRO A 102 7.90 -15.25 7.38
CA PRO A 102 9.29 -15.35 6.99
C PRO A 102 9.92 -13.94 6.85
N GLU A 103 11.16 -13.80 7.29
CA GLU A 103 11.88 -12.52 7.29
C GLU A 103 11.91 -11.87 5.90
N TYR A 104 12.06 -12.67 4.84
CA TYR A 104 12.09 -12.17 3.46
C TYR A 104 10.76 -11.55 3.01
N ILE A 105 9.63 -11.93 3.62
CA ILE A 105 8.34 -11.25 3.44
C ILE A 105 8.33 -10.00 4.31
N GLY A 106 8.63 -10.15 5.60
CA GLY A 106 8.49 -9.09 6.59
C GLY A 106 7.03 -8.88 7.01
N GLU A 107 6.75 -7.75 7.66
CA GLU A 107 5.40 -7.44 8.15
C GLU A 107 4.44 -7.22 6.99
N VAL A 108 3.24 -7.80 7.11
CA VAL A 108 2.13 -7.62 6.16
C VAL A 108 0.90 -7.16 6.91
N LEU A 109 0.07 -6.35 6.26
CA LEU A 109 -1.17 -5.86 6.83
C LEU A 109 -2.32 -6.08 5.85
N PRO A 110 -3.56 -6.28 6.33
CA PRO A 110 -4.71 -6.28 5.47
C PRO A 110 -5.00 -4.84 5.03
N PHE A 111 -5.14 -4.62 3.72
CA PHE A 111 -5.60 -3.35 3.16
C PHE A 111 -6.30 -3.57 1.84
N ARG A 112 -7.18 -2.64 1.45
CA ARG A 112 -7.85 -2.61 0.14
C ARG A 112 -7.53 -1.35 -0.66
N TYR A 113 -7.19 -0.27 0.03
CA TYR A 113 -7.04 1.03 -0.58
C TYR A 113 -5.67 1.61 -0.27
N ALA A 114 -5.16 2.40 -1.21
CA ALA A 114 -4.06 3.33 -1.00
C ALA A 114 -4.51 4.73 -1.44
N GLU A 115 -4.13 5.77 -0.72
CA GLU A 115 -4.32 7.17 -1.09
C GLU A 115 -2.96 7.86 -1.06
N ILE A 116 -2.55 8.41 -2.20
CA ILE A 116 -1.28 9.09 -2.40
C ILE A 116 -1.55 10.59 -2.37
N GLU A 117 -0.87 11.30 -1.48
CA GLU A 117 -0.96 12.77 -1.41
C GLU A 117 -0.42 13.39 -2.72
N GLU A 118 -1.09 14.44 -3.22
CA GLU A 118 -0.64 15.15 -4.43
C GLU A 118 0.78 15.71 -4.23
N ASN A 119 1.67 15.43 -5.18
CA ASN A 119 2.94 16.14 -5.31
C ASN A 119 3.29 16.28 -6.80
N LYS A 120 3.36 17.53 -7.28
CA LYS A 120 3.58 17.86 -8.69
C LYS A 120 4.97 17.49 -9.21
N ASN A 121 5.94 17.28 -8.31
CA ASN A 121 7.29 16.86 -8.67
C ASN A 121 7.45 15.34 -8.79
N ILE A 122 6.39 14.59 -8.47
CA ILE A 122 6.39 13.13 -8.44
C ILE A 122 5.41 12.60 -9.49
N ARG A 123 5.90 11.76 -10.40
CA ARG A 123 5.05 11.04 -11.36
C ARG A 123 4.86 9.60 -10.89
N ILE A 124 3.62 9.22 -10.58
CA ILE A 124 3.27 7.83 -10.27
C ILE A 124 3.13 7.04 -11.56
N ASP A 125 3.97 6.02 -11.74
CA ASP A 125 3.96 5.18 -12.95
C ASP A 125 3.04 3.96 -12.77
N SER A 126 3.12 3.27 -11.62
CA SER A 126 2.24 2.14 -11.31
C SER A 126 2.18 1.86 -9.81
N VAL A 127 1.06 1.31 -9.34
CA VAL A 127 0.82 0.94 -7.95
C VAL A 127 0.24 -0.47 -7.94
N TRP A 128 0.76 -1.34 -7.07
CA TRP A 128 0.24 -2.70 -6.92
C TRP A 128 0.36 -3.18 -5.47
N ARG A 129 -0.19 -4.36 -5.20
CA ARG A 129 -0.09 -5.06 -3.92
C ARG A 129 0.41 -6.48 -4.15
N ASP A 130 1.49 -6.82 -3.47
CA ASP A 130 1.95 -8.20 -3.38
C ASP A 130 1.17 -8.90 -2.27
N ALA A 131 0.08 -9.57 -2.66
CA ALA A 131 -0.78 -10.28 -1.74
C ALA A 131 -0.09 -11.57 -1.24
N VAL A 132 -0.06 -11.74 0.07
CA VAL A 132 0.48 -12.94 0.72
C VAL A 132 -0.68 -13.87 1.05
N ASN A 133 -0.73 -15.00 0.34
CA ASN A 133 -1.62 -16.10 0.68
C ASN A 133 -0.79 -17.16 1.40
N GLN A 134 -1.03 -17.36 2.69
CA GLN A 134 -0.56 -18.57 3.34
C GLN A 134 -1.51 -19.72 2.99
N ALA A 135 -0.98 -20.78 2.38
CA ALA A 135 -1.68 -22.05 2.39
C ALA A 135 -1.62 -22.57 3.83
N LEU A 136 -2.78 -22.64 4.48
CA LEU A 136 -2.89 -23.33 5.77
C LEU A 136 -2.54 -24.80 5.52
N HIS A 137 -1.30 -25.20 5.84
CA HIS A 137 -1.03 -26.61 6.08
C HIS A 137 -1.75 -26.96 7.38
N ASN A 138 -2.83 -27.73 7.26
CA ASN A 138 -3.47 -28.38 8.40
C ASN A 138 -2.39 -29.15 9.15
N ARG A 139 -2.13 -28.73 10.40
CA ARG A 139 -1.43 -29.56 11.38
C ARG A 139 -2.46 -30.42 12.10
#